data_AF-A0A7G9FQW7-F1
#
_entry.id   AF-A0A7G9FQW7-F1
#
_cell.length_a   1.000
_cell.length_b   1.000
_cell.length_c   1.000
_cell.angle_alpha   90.00
_cell.angle_beta   90.00
_cell.angle_gamma   90.00
#
_symmetry.space_group_name_H-M   'P 1'
#
loop_
_entity.id
_entity.type
_entity.pdbx_description
1 polymer ?
#
loop_
_entity_poly.entity_id
_entity_poly.type
_entity_poly.pdbx_seq_one_letter_code
_entity_poly.pdbx_strand_id
1 'polypeptide(L)'
;MHTFTIGAIVRHFKREYITDPQSAEYLYKILAFASHTETGEKLVIYQALYPPYKTCARPYDMFISEVDHVKYPDIKQKYRFEVIETDLFPQA
;
A
#
# COMPACT_ATOMS: atom_id res chain seq x y z
N MET A 1 8.90 -14.00 -0.61
CA MET A 1 7.80 -13.25 0.05
C MET A 1 8.32 -11.87 0.39
N HIS A 2 7.63 -10.80 0.01
CA HIS A 2 8.00 -9.46 0.46
C HIS A 2 7.41 -9.24 1.85
N THR A 3 8.28 -8.90 2.80
CA THR A 3 7.89 -8.68 4.19
C THR A 3 7.47 -7.24 4.38
N PHE A 4 6.20 -7.01 4.72
CA PHE A 4 5.73 -5.69 5.13
C PHE A 4 6.15 -5.39 6.57
N THR A 5 6.74 -4.22 6.79
CA THR A 5 7.16 -3.75 8.12
C THR A 5 6.45 -2.44 8.46
N ILE A 6 6.32 -2.16 9.76
CA ILE A 6 5.86 -0.85 10.23
C ILE A 6 6.86 0.22 9.75
N GLY A 7 6.33 1.31 9.21
CA GLY A 7 7.11 2.40 8.64
C GLY A 7 7.39 2.25 7.14
N ALA A 8 7.21 1.07 6.56
CA ALA A 8 7.43 0.85 5.13
C ALA A 8 6.50 1.74 4.29
N ILE A 9 7.07 2.33 3.23
CA ILE A 9 6.30 3.02 2.19
C ILE A 9 5.92 2.00 1.13
N VAL A 10 4.65 2.00 0.74
CA VAL A 10 4.09 1.11 -0.27
C VAL A 10 3.41 1.92 -1.38
N ARG A 11 3.48 1.41 -2.61
CA ARG A 11 2.67 1.88 -3.74
C ARG A 11 1.46 0.98 -3.93
N HIS A 12 0.28 1.58 -4.10
CA HIS A 12 -0.89 0.86 -4.60
C HIS A 12 -0.81 0.74 -6.12
N PHE A 13 -1.28 -0.38 -6.70
CA PHE A 13 -1.16 -0.66 -8.14
C PHE A 13 -1.72 0.43 -9.06
N LYS A 14 -2.76 1.15 -8.62
CA LYS A 14 -3.32 2.30 -9.36
C LYS A 14 -2.33 3.46 -9.56
N ARG A 15 -1.20 3.47 -8.85
CA ARG A 15 -0.13 4.43 -9.09
C ARG A 15 0.40 4.38 -10.52
N GLU A 16 0.28 3.25 -11.22
CA GLU A 16 0.65 3.17 -12.65
C GLU A 16 -0.16 4.11 -13.55
N TYR A 17 -1.31 4.60 -13.11
CA TYR A 17 -2.08 5.62 -13.84
C TYR A 17 -1.58 7.06 -13.59
N ILE A 18 -0.70 7.27 -12.62
CA ILE A 18 -0.19 8.60 -12.27
C ILE A 18 0.95 8.95 -13.22
N THR A 19 0.78 10.04 -13.97
CA THR A 19 1.77 10.51 -14.95
C THR A 19 2.81 11.46 -14.35
N ASP A 20 2.47 12.14 -13.26
CA ASP A 20 3.40 13.03 -12.55
C ASP A 20 4.31 12.20 -11.62
N PRO A 21 5.62 12.11 -11.90
CA PRO A 21 6.54 11.34 -11.08
C PRO A 21 6.72 11.91 -9.67
N GLN A 22 6.43 13.20 -9.46
CA GLN A 22 6.55 13.86 -8.15
C GLN A 22 5.30 13.71 -7.28
N SER A 23 4.18 13.27 -7.86
CA SER A 23 2.94 13.09 -7.10
C SER A 23 3.08 11.95 -6.08
N ALA A 24 2.63 12.20 -4.86
CA ALA A 24 2.53 11.18 -3.81
C ALA A 24 1.22 10.36 -3.90
N GLU A 25 0.36 10.60 -4.89
CA GLU A 25 -0.91 9.90 -5.03
C GLU A 25 -0.70 8.37 -5.13
N TYR A 26 -1.53 7.62 -4.41
CA TYR A 26 -1.40 6.16 -4.24
C TYR A 26 -0.12 5.68 -3.54
N LEU A 27 0.63 6.56 -2.88
CA LEU A 27 1.64 6.18 -1.90
C LEU A 27 1.06 6.15 -0.50
N TYR A 28 1.47 5.14 0.28
CA TYR A 28 1.01 4.96 1.64
C TYR A 28 2.16 4.54 2.56
N LYS A 29 2.04 4.84 3.85
CA LYS A 29 2.93 4.34 4.91
C LYS A 29 2.19 3.36 5.80
N ILE A 30 2.79 2.20 6.05
CA ILE A 30 2.25 1.23 7.01
C ILE A 30 2.50 1.76 8.43
N LEU A 31 1.44 1.87 9.21
CA LEU A 31 1.48 2.38 10.59
C LEU A 31 1.47 1.26 11.61
N ALA A 32 0.65 0.23 11.39
CA ALA A 32 0.53 -0.90 12.32
C ALA A 32 -0.09 -2.13 11.64
N PHE A 33 0.06 -3.26 12.30
CA PHE A 33 -0.81 -4.43 12.09
C PHE A 33 -1.73 -4.55 13.29
N ALA A 34 -3.02 -4.74 13.04
CA ALA A 34 -4.03 -4.83 14.09
C ALA A 34 -4.76 -6.17 14.01
N SER A 35 -5.35 -6.60 15.12
CA SER A 35 -6.30 -7.71 15.16
C SER A 35 -7.69 -7.15 15.44
N HIS A 36 -8.64 -7.45 14.57
CA HIS A 36 -10.03 -7.10 14.79
C HIS A 36 -10.59 -7.97 15.92
N THR A 37 -10.97 -7.36 17.04
CA THR A 37 -11.28 -8.09 18.29
C THR A 37 -12.51 -8.99 18.21
N GLU A 38 -13.49 -8.60 17.39
CA GLU A 38 -14.77 -9.26 17.20
C GLU A 38 -14.69 -10.43 16.20
N THR A 39 -13.82 -10.33 15.20
CA THR A 39 -13.74 -11.33 14.11
C THR A 39 -12.44 -12.15 14.12
N GLY A 40 -11.41 -11.66 14.82
CA GLY A 40 -10.05 -12.20 14.77
C GLY A 40 -9.28 -11.85 13.49
N GLU A 41 -9.86 -11.06 12.58
CA GLU A 41 -9.23 -10.73 11.30
C GLU A 41 -7.99 -9.86 11.49
N LYS A 42 -6.90 -10.23 10.81
CA LYS A 42 -5.69 -9.40 10.77
C LYS A 42 -5.88 -8.24 9.80
N LEU A 43 -5.57 -7.03 10.26
CA LEU A 43 -5.67 -5.80 9.49
C LEU A 43 -4.30 -5.16 9.29
N VAL A 44 -4.13 -4.47 8.17
CA VAL A 44 -3.06 -3.48 7.95
C VAL A 44 -3.64 -2.10 8.16
N ILE A 45 -3.04 -1.33 9.07
CA ILE A 45 -3.34 0.08 9.28
C ILE A 45 -2.29 0.90 8.54
N TYR A 46 -2.72 1.76 7.62
CA TYR A 46 -1.82 2.51 6.74
C TYR A 46 -2.40 3.89 6.43
N GLN A 47 -1.54 4.85 6.11
CA GLN A 47 -1.92 6.24 5.86
C GLN A 47 -1.49 6.68 4.46
N ALA A 48 -2.34 7.40 3.76
CA ALA A 48 -2.00 8.07 2.50
C ALA A 48 -0.91 9.11 2.72
N LEU A 49 0.09 9.15 1.83
CA LEU A 49 1.15 10.17 1.83
C LEU A 49 0.79 11.40 1.00
N TYR A 50 -0.49 11.59 0.72
CA TYR A 50 -1.05 12.69 -0.06
C TYR A 50 -2.32 13.21 0.62
N PRO A 51 -2.67 14.51 0.48
CA PRO A 51 -3.86 15.09 1.09
C PRO A 51 -5.14 14.30 0.75
N PRO A 52 -6.06 14.11 1.71
CA PRO A 52 -6.06 14.63 3.07
C PRO A 52 -5.32 13.75 4.10
N TYR A 53 -4.33 12.95 3.67
CA TYR A 53 -3.53 12.06 4.53
C TYR A 53 -4.38 11.04 5.30
N LYS A 54 -5.37 10.45 4.62
CA LYS A 54 -6.34 9.53 5.20
C LYS A 54 -5.67 8.27 5.76
N THR A 55 -5.98 7.95 7.01
CA THR A 55 -5.67 6.67 7.63
C THR A 55 -6.75 5.64 7.31
N CYS A 56 -6.33 4.45 6.89
CA CYS A 56 -7.18 3.36 6.44
C CYS A 56 -6.84 2.07 7.20
N ALA A 57 -7.84 1.20 7.35
CA ALA A 57 -7.69 -0.18 7.78
C ALA A 57 -8.15 -1.09 6.65
N ARG A 58 -7.40 -2.16 6.37
CA ARG A 58 -7.75 -3.14 5.33
C ARG A 58 -7.40 -4.55 5.81
N PRO A 59 -8.23 -5.56 5.50
CA PRO A 59 -7.88 -6.97 5.67
C PRO A 59 -6.49 -7.29 5.12
N TYR A 60 -5.69 -8.01 5.91
CA TYR A 60 -4.32 -8.36 5.55
C TYR A 60 -4.27 -9.11 4.22
N ASP A 61 -5.13 -10.12 4.06
CA ASP A 61 -5.15 -10.94 2.84
C ASP A 61 -5.52 -10.11 1.60
N MET A 62 -6.44 -9.16 1.74
CA MET A 62 -6.78 -8.22 0.66
C MET A 62 -5.71 -7.16 0.42
N PHE A 63 -4.82 -6.92 1.37
CA PHE A 63 -3.71 -5.99 1.23
C PHE A 63 -2.57 -6.65 0.45
N ILE A 64 -2.27 -7.92 0.76
CA ILE A 64 -1.21 -8.69 0.10
C ILE A 64 -1.65 -9.39 -1.19
N SER A 65 -2.95 -9.38 -1.52
CA SER A 65 -3.48 -10.07 -2.71
C SER A 65 -2.88 -9.56 -4.01
N GLU A 66 -2.82 -10.42 -5.01
CA GLU A 66 -2.49 -10.05 -6.39
C GLU A 66 -3.53 -9.07 -6.98
N VAL A 67 -3.08 -8.30 -7.97
CA VAL A 67 -3.99 -7.46 -8.76
C VAL A 67 -4.92 -8.38 -9.55
N ASP A 68 -6.19 -7.99 -9.62
CA ASP A 68 -7.14 -8.64 -10.51
C ASP A 68 -6.84 -8.22 -11.95
N HIS A 69 -5.99 -8.98 -12.65
CA HIS A 69 -5.59 -8.68 -14.02
C HIS A 69 -6.68 -8.96 -15.06
N VAL A 70 -7.80 -9.60 -14.69
CA VAL A 70 -8.99 -9.65 -15.57
C VAL A 70 -9.66 -8.28 -15.57
N LYS A 71 -9.76 -7.64 -14.41
CA LYS A 71 -10.32 -6.30 -14.26
C LYS A 71 -9.36 -5.17 -14.68
N TYR A 72 -8.06 -5.37 -14.45
CA TYR A 72 -7.01 -4.39 -14.71
C TYR A 72 -5.90 -5.01 -15.60
N PRO A 73 -6.19 -5.29 -16.88
CA PRO A 73 -5.29 -6.03 -17.76
C PRO A 73 -3.96 -5.32 -18.02
N ASP A 74 -3.95 -3.98 -18.01
CA ASP A 74 -2.77 -3.18 -18.34
C ASP A 74 -1.83 -2.92 -17.15
N ILE A 75 -2.26 -3.29 -15.93
CA ILE A 75 -1.45 -3.09 -14.73
C ILE A 75 -0.33 -4.12 -14.68
N LYS A 76 0.92 -3.64 -14.59
CA LYS A 76 2.11 -4.48 -14.55
C LYS A 76 2.46 -4.92 -13.13
N GLN A 77 2.12 -4.11 -12.13
CA GLN A 77 2.30 -4.41 -10.73
C GLN A 77 1.59 -5.72 -10.36
N LYS A 78 2.30 -6.64 -9.69
CA LYS A 78 1.77 -7.97 -9.41
C LYS A 78 0.83 -7.97 -8.21
N TYR A 79 1.22 -7.29 -7.14
CA TYR A 79 0.43 -7.24 -5.90
C TYR A 79 -0.30 -5.91 -5.76
N ARG A 80 -1.41 -5.88 -5.02
CA ARG A 80 -2.17 -4.65 -4.81
C ARG A 80 -1.33 -3.55 -4.17
N PHE A 81 -0.47 -3.93 -3.24
CA PHE A 81 0.52 -3.07 -2.60
C PHE A 81 1.90 -3.69 -2.72
N GLU A 82 2.89 -2.88 -3.05
CA GLU A 82 4.30 -3.28 -3.09
C GLU A 82 5.15 -2.27 -2.32
N VAL A 83 6.12 -2.75 -1.54
CA VAL A 83 7.07 -1.88 -0.83
C VAL A 83 7.93 -1.13 -1.84
N ILE A 84 8.15 0.16 -1.60
CA ILE A 84 9.12 0.96 -2.33
C ILE A 84 10.44 0.88 -1.57
N GLU A 85 11.52 0.55 -2.25
CA GLU A 85 12.86 0.64 -1.68
C GLU A 85 13.15 2.12 -1.37
N THR A 86 13.31 2.41 -0.08
CA THR A 86 13.35 3.78 0.47
C THR A 86 14.68 4.49 0.26
N ASP A 87 15.63 3.91 -0.47
CA ASP A 87 16.90 4.54 -0.81
C ASP A 87 16.72 5.80 -1.68
N LEU A 88 15.49 6.07 -2.13
CA LEU A 88 15.07 7.23 -2.92
C LEU A 88 14.43 8.37 -2.10
N PHE A 89 14.25 8.21 -0.79
CA PHE A 89 13.74 9.28 0.09
C PHE A 89 14.81 9.60 1.14
N PRO A 90 15.32 10.85 1.20
CA PRO A 90 16.31 11.22 2.20
C PRO A 90 15.74 10.95 3.59
N GLN A 91 16.51 10.24 4.41
CA GLN A 91 16.23 10.16 5.84
C GLN A 91 16.31 11.58 6.39
N ALA A 92 15.23 12.03 7.01
CA ALA A 92 15.18 13.30 7.73
C ALA A 92 16.06 13.25 8.99
#